data_AF-A0A8W8L6C2-F1
#
_entry.id   AF-A0A8W8L6C2-F1
#
_cell.length_a   1.000
_cell.length_b   1.000
_cell.length_c   1.000
_cell.angle_alpha   90.00
_cell.angle_beta   90.00
_cell.angle_gamma   90.00
#
_symmetry.space_group_name_H-M   'P 1'
#
loop_
_entity.id
_entity.type
_entity.pdbx_description
1 polymer ?
#
loop_
_entity_poly.entity_id
_entity_poly.type
_entity_poly.pdbx_seq_one_letter_code
_entity_poly.pdbx_strand_id
1 'polypeptide(L)'
;ASFIGVVDPYTGYDRQIITDLAAAYEVVLYPSKGYLFYTDTGDAPYIGRSSMDGTFKEAIVATKIRQVNGLAIDYTSKRLYWSDGVQDVIEYCDFDGKNRHVLLKDEQAHIANLVVAGNFVYYTAINRQRVTKVNKNSGYKVHWMMDSHEYGRLESVDTHPGDVQPVNKDCLNKNGNCSSMCIPTLTGYICACADGMDMKDKFTCTQGDKRKPLPILRGLSYREEGVVSENNIPVQNLGGPRAVKAEDTSDATPIIAGSVLGAVVLIGIVVVLLFIYFKRRARIAYEEQIDTPNVKFANDSGISNAGFGDGNPEIRINS
;
A
#
# COMPACT_ATOMS: atom_id res chain seq x y z
N ALA A 1 19.39 2.99 -17.81
CA ALA A 1 18.20 3.66 -18.34
C ALA A 1 17.06 2.68 -18.20
N SER A 2 16.07 3.07 -17.43
CA SER A 2 14.91 2.26 -17.02
C SER A 2 13.66 2.77 -17.73
N PHE A 3 12.59 1.98 -17.68
CA PHE A 3 11.31 2.37 -18.25
C PHE A 3 10.14 1.86 -17.41
N ILE A 4 8.99 2.50 -17.58
CA ILE A 4 7.69 2.02 -17.09
C ILE A 4 6.88 1.61 -18.32
N GLY A 5 6.32 0.41 -18.25
CA GLY A 5 5.49 -0.17 -19.30
C GLY A 5 4.17 -0.71 -18.75
N VAL A 6 3.26 -1.05 -19.66
CA VAL A 6 1.97 -1.66 -19.39
C VAL A 6 1.89 -2.98 -20.14
N VAL A 7 1.30 -4.01 -19.52
CA VAL A 7 1.17 -5.36 -20.06
C VAL A 7 -0.23 -5.88 -19.79
N ASP A 8 -0.95 -6.29 -20.82
CA ASP A 8 -2.16 -7.07 -20.64
C ASP A 8 -1.80 -8.48 -20.15
N PRO A 9 -2.24 -8.89 -18.94
CA PRO A 9 -1.89 -10.19 -18.38
C PRO A 9 -2.49 -11.37 -19.15
N TYR A 10 -3.58 -11.16 -19.90
CA TYR A 10 -4.28 -12.23 -20.61
C TYR A 10 -3.70 -12.46 -22.00
N THR A 11 -3.44 -11.38 -22.74
CA THR A 11 -2.90 -11.47 -24.11
C THR A 11 -1.38 -11.48 -24.13
N GLY A 12 -0.73 -11.00 -23.07
CA GLY A 12 0.70 -10.78 -23.02
C GLY A 12 1.17 -9.57 -23.84
N TYR A 13 0.25 -8.80 -24.41
CA TYR A 13 0.56 -7.56 -25.10
C TYR A 13 1.21 -6.57 -24.15
N ASP A 14 2.32 -5.97 -24.55
CA ASP A 14 3.06 -4.99 -23.76
C ASP A 14 3.32 -3.70 -24.53
N ARG A 15 3.51 -2.60 -23.79
CA ARG A 15 3.85 -1.29 -24.35
C ARG A 15 4.67 -0.49 -23.36
N GLN A 16 5.76 0.13 -23.81
CA GLN A 16 6.45 1.15 -23.01
C GLN A 16 5.69 2.48 -23.01
N ILE A 17 5.53 3.10 -21.84
CA ILE A 17 4.81 4.38 -21.67
C ILE A 17 5.72 5.52 -21.17
N ILE A 18 6.76 5.21 -20.39
CA ILE A 18 7.76 6.18 -19.95
C ILE A 18 9.14 5.55 -20.11
N THR A 19 10.03 6.15 -20.91
CA THR A 19 11.30 5.53 -21.34
C THR A 19 12.56 6.33 -20.98
N ASP A 20 12.37 7.51 -20.41
CA ASP A 20 13.39 8.50 -20.09
C ASP A 20 13.72 8.55 -18.59
N LEU A 21 13.79 7.37 -17.95
CA LEU A 21 14.06 7.24 -16.51
C LEU A 21 15.50 6.81 -16.25
N ALA A 22 16.13 7.39 -15.23
CA ALA A 22 17.46 7.00 -14.80
C ALA A 22 17.39 5.64 -14.09
N ALA A 23 16.62 5.56 -13.01
CA ALA A 23 16.37 4.34 -12.23
C ALA A 23 14.95 4.34 -11.63
N ALA A 24 13.97 3.84 -12.38
CA ALA A 24 12.60 3.65 -11.91
C ALA A 24 12.56 2.61 -10.77
N TYR A 25 11.84 2.90 -9.69
CA TYR A 25 11.80 2.02 -8.51
C TYR A 25 10.38 1.63 -8.08
N GLU A 26 9.50 2.59 -7.78
CA GLU A 26 8.11 2.35 -7.37
C GLU A 26 7.10 2.97 -8.32
N VAL A 27 5.91 2.38 -8.40
CA VAL A 27 4.77 2.88 -9.19
C VAL A 27 3.45 2.63 -8.47
N VAL A 28 2.56 3.64 -8.47
CA VAL A 28 1.19 3.52 -7.95
C VAL A 28 0.22 4.26 -8.85
N LEU A 29 -1.02 3.78 -8.91
CA LEU A 29 -1.99 4.20 -9.93
C LEU A 29 -3.28 4.71 -9.31
N TYR A 30 -3.90 5.70 -9.94
CA TYR A 30 -5.28 6.09 -9.65
C TYR A 30 -6.15 6.00 -10.91
N PRO A 31 -6.61 4.80 -11.26
CA PRO A 31 -7.14 4.51 -12.61
C PRO A 31 -8.45 5.20 -12.93
N SER A 32 -9.37 5.31 -11.97
CA SER A 32 -10.60 6.09 -12.13
C SER A 32 -10.36 7.59 -12.44
N LYS A 33 -9.13 8.07 -12.24
CA LYS A 33 -8.68 9.45 -12.52
C LYS A 33 -7.56 9.51 -13.55
N GLY A 34 -7.08 8.37 -14.04
CA GLY A 34 -6.00 8.27 -15.01
C GLY A 34 -4.63 8.76 -14.55
N TYR A 35 -4.36 8.81 -13.23
CA TYR A 35 -3.03 9.17 -12.73
C TYR A 35 -2.11 7.95 -12.62
N LEU A 36 -0.85 8.17 -12.96
CA LEU A 36 0.29 7.31 -12.66
C LEU A 36 1.29 8.12 -11.85
N PHE A 37 1.68 7.61 -10.69
CA PHE A 37 2.76 8.18 -9.88
C PHE A 37 3.91 7.19 -9.83
N TYR A 38 5.13 7.71 -9.88
CA TYR A 38 6.32 6.87 -9.94
C TYR A 38 7.50 7.53 -9.25
N THR A 39 8.53 6.76 -8.94
CA THR A 39 9.80 7.27 -8.42
C THR A 39 10.93 6.99 -9.39
N ASP A 40 11.80 7.97 -9.58
CA ASP A 40 13.12 7.79 -10.18
C ASP A 40 14.17 8.01 -9.10
N THR A 41 14.99 7.01 -8.83
CA THR A 41 16.01 7.00 -7.77
C THR A 41 17.43 7.09 -8.33
N GLY A 42 17.60 7.65 -9.54
CA GLY A 42 18.93 7.97 -10.08
C GLY A 42 19.65 9.07 -9.29
N ASP A 43 20.74 9.61 -9.87
CA ASP A 43 21.57 10.63 -9.20
C ASP A 43 20.80 11.89 -8.76
N ALA A 44 19.71 12.22 -9.46
CA ALA A 44 18.78 13.29 -9.12
C ALA A 44 17.39 12.70 -8.82
N PRO A 45 17.15 12.19 -7.60
CA PRO A 45 15.95 11.42 -7.31
C PRO A 45 14.70 12.32 -7.21
N TYR A 46 13.58 11.84 -7.73
CA TYR A 46 12.31 12.56 -7.70
C TYR A 46 11.10 11.62 -7.68
N ILE A 47 9.95 12.16 -7.26
CA ILE A 47 8.63 11.55 -7.43
C ILE A 47 7.96 12.25 -8.61
N GLY A 48 7.63 11.45 -9.63
CA GLY A 48 6.95 11.88 -10.84
C GLY A 48 5.45 11.58 -10.81
N ARG A 49 4.72 12.33 -11.60
CA ARG A 49 3.31 12.12 -11.92
C ARG A 49 3.12 12.20 -13.42
N SER A 50 2.24 11.38 -13.97
CA SER A 50 1.80 11.45 -15.35
C SER A 50 0.35 11.00 -15.49
N SER A 51 -0.21 11.17 -16.69
CA SER A 51 -1.30 10.35 -17.18
C SER A 51 -0.82 8.90 -17.35
N MET A 52 -1.68 7.89 -17.22
CA MET A 52 -1.24 6.48 -17.31
C MET A 52 -0.80 6.06 -18.74
N ASP A 53 -1.06 6.87 -19.75
CA ASP A 53 -0.48 6.72 -21.09
C ASP A 53 0.93 7.32 -21.22
N GLY A 54 1.49 7.82 -20.12
CA GLY A 54 2.82 8.45 -20.07
C GLY A 54 2.84 9.90 -20.52
N THR A 55 1.68 10.50 -20.84
CA THR A 55 1.59 11.94 -21.17
C THR A 55 1.52 12.80 -19.90
N PHE A 56 1.70 14.12 -20.04
CA PHE A 56 1.65 15.07 -18.91
C PHE A 56 2.59 14.73 -17.74
N LYS A 57 3.81 14.24 -18.07
CA LYS A 57 4.83 13.94 -17.07
C LYS A 57 5.30 15.21 -16.36
N GLU A 58 5.39 15.14 -15.05
CA GLU A 58 5.80 16.23 -14.19
C GLU A 58 6.50 15.67 -12.94
N ALA A 59 7.64 16.26 -12.56
CA ALA A 59 8.25 16.00 -11.26
C ALA A 59 7.52 16.81 -10.18
N ILE A 60 6.76 16.14 -9.33
CA ILE A 60 5.95 16.79 -8.28
C ILE A 60 6.70 16.94 -6.96
N VAL A 61 7.72 16.10 -6.72
CA VAL A 61 8.65 16.26 -5.59
C VAL A 61 10.06 15.96 -6.05
N ALA A 62 10.96 16.95 -6.00
CA ALA A 62 12.35 16.81 -6.47
C ALA A 62 13.39 17.37 -5.47
N THR A 63 12.95 17.73 -4.25
CA THR A 63 13.83 18.30 -3.22
C THR A 63 13.73 17.47 -1.94
N LYS A 64 14.81 17.42 -1.16
CA LYS A 64 14.85 16.66 0.11
C LYS A 64 14.31 15.23 -0.08
N ILE A 65 14.74 14.59 -1.16
CA ILE A 65 14.54 13.18 -1.46
C ILE A 65 15.92 12.60 -1.66
N ARG A 66 16.14 11.41 -1.11
CA ARG A 66 17.40 10.66 -1.20
C ARG A 66 17.14 9.31 -1.82
N GLN A 67 16.27 8.51 -1.22
CA GLN A 67 15.96 7.17 -1.70
C GLN A 67 14.53 6.79 -1.34
N VAL A 68 13.61 6.95 -2.28
CA VAL A 68 12.22 6.56 -2.07
C VAL A 68 12.11 5.04 -2.17
N ASN A 69 11.75 4.39 -1.07
CA ASN A 69 11.66 2.92 -1.00
C ASN A 69 10.22 2.40 -1.06
N GLY A 70 9.24 3.29 -0.96
CA GLY A 70 7.83 2.94 -0.94
C GLY A 70 6.98 4.13 -1.33
N LEU A 71 5.89 3.85 -2.05
CA LEU A 71 4.96 4.85 -2.56
C LEU A 71 3.54 4.31 -2.39
N ALA A 72 2.62 5.13 -1.89
CA ALA A 72 1.23 4.71 -1.67
C ALA A 72 0.24 5.86 -1.88
N ILE A 73 -0.98 5.52 -2.31
CA ILE A 73 -2.07 6.48 -2.49
C ILE A 73 -3.13 6.28 -1.41
N ASP A 74 -3.55 7.37 -0.78
CA ASP A 74 -4.84 7.43 -0.10
C ASP A 74 -5.88 7.99 -1.07
N TYR A 75 -6.68 7.11 -1.66
CA TYR A 75 -7.71 7.51 -2.63
C TYR A 75 -8.81 8.39 -2.01
N THR A 76 -9.05 8.24 -0.69
CA THR A 76 -10.12 8.95 0.01
C THR A 76 -9.69 10.39 0.30
N SER A 77 -8.49 10.57 0.86
CA SER A 77 -7.96 11.90 1.16
C SER A 77 -7.21 12.56 0.00
N LYS A 78 -7.04 11.85 -1.12
CA LYS A 78 -6.33 12.31 -2.34
C LYS A 78 -4.89 12.72 -2.06
N ARG A 79 -4.19 11.90 -1.28
CA ARG A 79 -2.81 12.15 -0.85
C ARG A 79 -1.88 11.06 -1.34
N LEU A 80 -0.67 11.46 -1.70
CA LEU A 80 0.43 10.58 -2.02
C LEU A 80 1.37 10.50 -0.80
N TYR A 81 1.65 9.28 -0.33
CA TYR A 81 2.56 8.99 0.76
C TYR A 81 3.80 8.30 0.22
N TRP A 82 4.97 8.60 0.79
CA TRP A 82 6.21 7.91 0.44
C TRP A 82 7.12 7.75 1.66
N SER A 83 7.97 6.73 1.61
CA SER A 83 9.04 6.49 2.57
C SER A 83 10.38 6.84 1.94
N ASP A 84 11.21 7.56 2.68
CA ASP A 84 12.62 7.73 2.33
C ASP A 84 13.48 6.94 3.30
N GLY A 85 14.09 5.85 2.83
CA GLY A 85 14.84 4.93 3.68
C GLY A 85 16.21 5.44 4.14
N VAL A 86 16.74 6.47 3.47
CA VAL A 86 17.99 7.13 3.88
C VAL A 86 17.71 8.23 4.91
N GLN A 87 16.59 8.93 4.76
CA GLN A 87 16.17 9.98 5.69
C GLN A 87 15.35 9.44 6.87
N ASP A 88 14.89 8.19 6.82
CA ASP A 88 14.04 7.53 7.80
C ASP A 88 12.74 8.28 8.10
N VAL A 89 12.12 8.82 7.05
CA VAL A 89 10.86 9.56 7.13
C VAL A 89 9.77 8.92 6.31
N ILE A 90 8.53 9.07 6.79
CA ILE A 90 7.34 8.94 5.95
C ILE A 90 6.78 10.33 5.78
N GLU A 91 6.55 10.71 4.53
CA GLU A 91 6.00 11.99 4.16
C GLU A 91 4.77 11.81 3.30
N TYR A 92 3.98 12.86 3.16
CA TYR A 92 2.85 12.90 2.24
C TYR A 92 2.63 14.29 1.67
N CYS A 93 1.94 14.35 0.54
CA CYS A 93 1.53 15.58 -0.13
C CYS A 93 0.22 15.36 -0.90
N ASP A 94 -0.35 16.44 -1.41
CA ASP A 94 -1.41 16.36 -2.41
C ASP A 94 -0.85 15.82 -3.74
N PHE A 95 -1.71 15.36 -4.63
CA PHE A 95 -1.28 14.82 -5.94
C PHE A 95 -0.56 15.81 -6.87
N ASP A 96 -0.51 17.10 -6.54
CA ASP A 96 0.30 18.10 -7.27
C ASP A 96 1.60 18.47 -6.54
N GLY A 97 1.97 17.72 -5.49
CA GLY A 97 3.19 17.96 -4.70
C GLY A 97 3.05 19.04 -3.63
N LYS A 98 1.91 19.75 -3.57
CA LYS A 98 1.66 20.77 -2.54
C LYS A 98 1.26 20.16 -1.20
N ASN A 99 1.23 21.00 -0.17
CA ASN A 99 0.87 20.59 1.19
C ASN A 99 1.70 19.38 1.66
N ARG A 100 3.01 19.46 1.42
CA ARG A 100 3.97 18.43 1.83
C ARG A 100 4.18 18.46 3.34
N HIS A 101 4.00 17.32 3.99
CA HIS A 101 4.15 17.14 5.43
C HIS A 101 4.96 15.88 5.75
N VAL A 102 5.75 15.95 6.83
CA VAL A 102 6.35 14.77 7.44
C VAL A 102 5.31 14.14 8.36
N LEU A 103 4.91 12.90 8.08
CA LEU A 103 4.01 12.13 8.95
C LEU A 103 4.77 11.64 10.19
N LEU A 104 5.94 11.06 9.97
CA LEU A 104 6.80 10.56 11.04
C LEU A 104 8.26 10.51 10.62
N LYS A 105 9.13 10.48 11.63
CA LYS A 105 10.54 10.09 11.50
C LYS A 105 10.81 8.91 12.43
N ASP A 106 11.43 7.86 11.94
CA ASP A 106 11.79 6.67 12.72
C ASP A 106 13.27 6.37 12.58
N GLU A 107 14.10 7.07 13.35
CA GLU A 107 15.55 7.04 13.18
C GLU A 107 16.14 5.63 13.23
N GLN A 108 17.03 5.36 12.27
CA GLN A 108 17.73 4.09 12.08
C GLN A 108 16.79 2.91 11.75
N ALA A 109 15.54 3.17 11.35
CA ALA A 109 14.61 2.11 11.01
C ALA A 109 14.89 1.52 9.62
N HIS A 110 15.49 2.29 8.71
CA HIS A 110 15.54 2.03 7.27
C HIS A 110 14.17 1.61 6.76
N ILE A 111 13.28 2.60 6.72
CA ILE A 111 11.91 2.42 6.24
C ILE A 111 11.97 1.94 4.79
N ALA A 112 11.40 0.76 4.53
CA ALA A 112 11.31 0.18 3.20
C ALA A 112 9.99 0.60 2.56
N ASN A 113 9.05 -0.31 2.37
CA ASN A 113 7.78 -0.01 1.70
C ASN A 113 6.68 0.43 2.69
N LEU A 114 5.59 0.99 2.18
CA LEU A 114 4.42 1.39 2.96
C LEU A 114 3.12 1.28 2.18
N VAL A 115 2.02 1.14 2.90
CA VAL A 115 0.66 1.19 2.36
C VAL A 115 -0.28 2.01 3.24
N VAL A 116 -1.32 2.55 2.62
CA VAL A 116 -2.39 3.25 3.32
C VAL A 116 -3.64 2.40 3.33
N ALA A 117 -4.19 2.16 4.52
CA ALA A 117 -5.44 1.44 4.69
C ALA A 117 -6.29 2.08 5.81
N GLY A 118 -7.48 2.54 5.44
CA GLY A 118 -8.38 3.26 6.35
C GLY A 118 -7.71 4.49 6.97
N ASN A 119 -7.65 4.53 8.30
CA ASN A 119 -7.04 5.63 9.06
C ASN A 119 -5.55 5.45 9.36
N PHE A 120 -4.90 4.47 8.73
CA PHE A 120 -3.55 4.07 9.09
C PHE A 120 -2.61 3.95 7.90
N VAL A 121 -1.34 4.24 8.17
CA VAL A 121 -0.21 3.84 7.34
C VAL A 121 0.43 2.62 7.98
N TYR A 122 0.70 1.60 7.17
CA TYR A 122 1.45 0.42 7.56
C TYR A 122 2.77 0.45 6.80
N TYR A 123 3.89 0.29 7.49
CA TYR A 123 5.21 0.31 6.86
C TYR A 123 6.11 -0.79 7.39
N THR A 124 7.01 -1.26 6.53
CA THR A 124 8.10 -2.17 6.89
C THR A 124 9.36 -1.37 7.21
N ALA A 125 10.11 -1.83 8.20
CA ALA A 125 11.38 -1.24 8.58
C ALA A 125 12.45 -2.33 8.66
N ILE A 126 13.47 -2.23 7.81
CA ILE A 126 14.48 -3.28 7.61
C ILE A 126 15.23 -3.55 8.91
N ASN A 127 15.74 -2.51 9.56
CA ASN A 127 16.54 -2.67 10.78
C ASN A 127 15.70 -3.05 12.00
N ARG A 128 14.39 -2.78 11.92
CA ARG A 128 13.46 -3.09 13.01
C ARG A 128 12.82 -4.45 12.86
N GLN A 129 12.99 -5.10 11.69
CA GLN A 129 12.44 -6.41 11.36
C GLN A 129 10.98 -6.52 11.80
N ARG A 130 10.17 -5.53 11.41
CA ARG A 130 8.77 -5.46 11.84
C ARG A 130 7.91 -4.66 10.90
N VAL A 131 6.61 -4.91 11.03
CA VAL A 131 5.56 -4.08 10.46
C VAL A 131 5.05 -3.12 11.53
N THR A 132 5.05 -1.83 11.23
CA THR A 132 4.56 -0.80 12.14
C THR A 132 3.29 -0.16 11.59
N LYS A 133 2.29 0.00 12.47
CA LYS A 133 1.04 0.69 12.19
C LYS A 133 1.05 2.11 12.78
N VAL A 134 0.70 3.10 11.97
CA VAL A 134 0.72 4.52 12.33
C VAL A 134 -0.59 5.19 11.99
N ASN A 135 -1.11 6.03 12.88
CA ASN A 135 -2.28 6.85 12.59
C ASN A 135 -1.91 7.94 11.57
N LYS A 136 -2.61 7.96 10.43
CA LYS A 136 -2.28 8.87 9.31
C LYS A 136 -2.51 10.36 9.61
N ASN A 137 -3.33 10.67 10.61
CA ASN A 137 -3.67 12.05 10.96
C ASN A 137 -2.71 12.62 12.02
N SER A 138 -2.26 11.77 12.95
CA SER A 138 -1.44 12.22 14.09
C SER A 138 0.03 11.83 14.00
N GLY A 139 0.41 10.89 13.12
CA GLY A 139 1.76 10.33 13.07
C GLY A 139 2.11 9.41 14.26
N TYR A 140 1.17 9.17 15.18
CA TYR A 140 1.41 8.31 16.34
C TYR A 140 1.46 6.84 15.92
N LYS A 141 2.51 6.14 16.34
CA LYS A 141 2.63 4.69 16.21
C LYS A 141 1.62 4.04 17.16
N VAL A 142 0.69 3.26 16.62
CA VAL A 142 -0.46 2.73 17.37
C VAL A 142 -0.20 1.32 17.88
N HIS A 143 0.55 0.49 17.14
CA HIS A 143 0.93 -0.85 17.60
C HIS A 143 2.03 -1.48 16.75
N TRP A 144 2.74 -2.46 17.31
CA TRP A 144 3.65 -3.36 16.59
C TRP A 144 2.85 -4.56 16.13
N MET A 145 2.77 -4.77 14.83
CA MET A 145 1.83 -5.77 14.29
C MET A 145 2.48 -7.14 14.14
N MET A 146 3.80 -7.19 14.00
CA MET A 146 4.56 -8.42 13.80
C MET A 146 6.04 -8.18 14.13
N ASP A 147 6.62 -8.99 15.01
CA ASP A 147 8.07 -9.03 15.24
C ASP A 147 8.63 -10.14 14.34
N SER A 148 9.49 -9.78 13.38
CA SER A 148 9.86 -10.63 12.25
C SER A 148 11.13 -11.42 12.47
N HIS A 149 11.56 -11.61 13.73
CA HIS A 149 12.73 -12.41 14.06
C HIS A 149 12.70 -13.82 13.42
N GLU A 150 11.52 -14.37 13.11
CA GLU A 150 11.35 -15.66 12.42
C GLU A 150 11.17 -15.57 10.89
N TYR A 151 10.92 -14.38 10.32
CA TYR A 151 10.51 -14.21 8.92
C TYR A 151 11.54 -13.52 8.03
N GLY A 152 12.75 -13.24 8.51
CA GLY A 152 13.78 -12.58 7.70
C GLY A 152 13.47 -11.11 7.41
N ARG A 153 13.98 -10.59 6.29
CA ARG A 153 13.93 -9.16 5.93
C ARG A 153 12.61 -8.82 5.23
N LEU A 154 11.74 -8.08 5.93
CA LEU A 154 10.49 -7.56 5.38
C LEU A 154 10.77 -6.35 4.49
N GLU A 155 10.57 -6.49 3.18
CA GLU A 155 10.80 -5.39 2.22
C GLU A 155 9.50 -4.72 1.79
N SER A 156 8.46 -5.49 1.47
CA SER A 156 7.20 -4.97 0.94
C SER A 156 6.00 -5.25 1.83
N VAL A 157 4.99 -4.40 1.70
CA VAL A 157 3.66 -4.56 2.29
C VAL A 157 2.64 -4.19 1.24
N ASP A 158 1.53 -4.93 1.17
CA ASP A 158 0.40 -4.60 0.31
C ASP A 158 -0.93 -4.74 1.06
N THR A 159 -1.95 -4.00 0.62
CA THR A 159 -3.33 -4.18 1.11
C THR A 159 -4.26 -4.50 -0.05
N HIS A 160 -5.17 -5.45 0.19
CA HIS A 160 -6.28 -5.72 -0.71
C HIS A 160 -7.60 -5.45 0.03
N PRO A 161 -8.08 -4.19 0.04
CA PRO A 161 -9.44 -3.91 0.45
C PRO A 161 -10.38 -4.55 -0.58
N GLY A 162 -11.29 -5.42 -0.14
CA GLY A 162 -12.17 -6.20 -1.02
C GLY A 162 -13.02 -5.37 -1.99
N ASP A 163 -13.25 -4.07 -1.72
CA ASP A 163 -14.23 -3.26 -2.46
C ASP A 163 -13.75 -1.84 -2.87
N VAL A 164 -12.45 -1.48 -2.75
CA VAL A 164 -12.01 -0.06 -2.79
C VAL A 164 -10.99 0.29 -3.87
N GLN A 165 -10.61 -0.62 -4.78
CA GLN A 165 -9.71 -0.25 -5.88
C GLN A 165 -10.45 0.61 -6.93
N PRO A 166 -10.03 1.86 -7.17
CA PRO A 166 -10.78 2.75 -8.05
C PRO A 166 -10.56 2.42 -9.53
N VAL A 167 -11.49 1.66 -10.11
CA VAL A 167 -11.48 1.25 -11.51
C VAL A 167 -11.89 2.38 -12.48
N ASN A 168 -11.38 2.32 -13.71
CA ASN A 168 -11.90 3.11 -14.82
C ASN A 168 -13.06 2.33 -15.47
N LYS A 169 -14.28 2.87 -15.38
CA LYS A 169 -15.50 2.20 -15.87
C LYS A 169 -15.56 2.08 -17.39
N ASP A 170 -14.92 3.00 -18.11
CA ASP A 170 -14.94 3.01 -19.57
C ASP A 170 -14.06 1.87 -20.11
N CYS A 171 -12.85 1.70 -19.57
CA CYS A 171 -12.00 0.56 -19.92
C CYS A 171 -12.57 -0.77 -19.43
N LEU A 172 -13.22 -0.81 -18.26
CA LEU A 172 -13.88 -2.03 -17.77
C LEU A 172 -15.03 -2.47 -18.69
N ASN A 173 -15.70 -1.53 -19.34
CA ASN A 173 -16.80 -1.82 -20.27
C ASN A 173 -16.26 -2.14 -21.67
N LYS A 174 -16.17 -3.43 -22.01
CA LYS A 174 -15.73 -3.91 -23.34
C LYS A 174 -14.38 -3.34 -23.78
N ASN A 175 -13.42 -3.21 -22.86
CA ASN A 175 -12.09 -2.64 -23.14
C ASN A 175 -12.17 -1.25 -23.78
N GLY A 176 -13.17 -0.41 -23.46
CA GLY A 176 -13.37 0.88 -24.12
C GLY A 176 -13.61 0.82 -25.63
N ASN A 177 -13.99 -0.36 -26.15
CA ASN A 177 -14.00 -0.75 -27.57
C ASN A 177 -12.61 -0.75 -28.26
N CYS A 178 -11.53 -0.76 -27.49
CA CYS A 178 -10.17 -0.86 -28.00
C CYS A 178 -9.88 -2.31 -28.44
N SER A 179 -9.22 -2.47 -29.60
CA SER A 179 -8.88 -3.79 -30.12
C SER A 179 -7.61 -4.39 -29.48
N SER A 180 -6.82 -3.59 -28.77
CA SER A 180 -5.61 -4.02 -28.05
C SER A 180 -5.70 -3.57 -26.59
N MET A 181 -5.24 -2.38 -26.24
CA MET A 181 -5.24 -1.90 -24.85
C MET A 181 -6.15 -0.68 -24.67
N CYS A 182 -6.89 -0.64 -23.56
CA CYS A 182 -7.53 0.57 -23.06
C CYS A 182 -6.72 1.14 -21.89
N ILE A 183 -6.24 2.36 -22.02
CA ILE A 183 -5.41 3.03 -21.01
C ILE A 183 -6.17 4.25 -20.46
N PRO A 184 -6.49 4.28 -19.16
CA PRO A 184 -7.08 5.45 -18.53
C PRO A 184 -6.16 6.68 -18.63
N THR A 185 -6.72 7.86 -18.85
CA THR A 185 -5.97 9.12 -18.92
C THR A 185 -6.61 10.18 -18.05
N LEU A 186 -5.90 11.28 -17.80
CA LEU A 186 -6.43 12.41 -17.02
C LEU A 186 -7.73 13.00 -17.61
N THR A 187 -7.98 12.76 -18.90
CA THR A 187 -9.15 13.25 -19.63
C THR A 187 -10.16 12.14 -20.00
N GLY A 188 -9.97 10.90 -19.54
CA GLY A 188 -10.85 9.77 -19.86
C GLY A 188 -10.07 8.48 -20.06
N TYR A 189 -9.99 8.01 -21.30
CA TYR A 189 -9.17 6.87 -21.70
C TYR A 189 -8.73 7.02 -23.16
N ILE A 190 -7.71 6.25 -23.56
CA ILE A 190 -7.30 6.09 -24.95
C ILE A 190 -7.18 4.62 -25.30
N CYS A 191 -7.33 4.30 -26.58
CA CYS A 191 -6.85 3.03 -27.09
C CYS A 191 -5.37 3.14 -27.43
N ALA A 192 -4.60 2.11 -27.09
CA ALA A 192 -3.19 1.99 -27.41
C ALA A 192 -2.89 0.62 -27.98
N CYS A 193 -1.93 0.57 -28.90
CA CYS A 193 -1.46 -0.68 -29.48
C CYS A 193 -0.25 -1.18 -28.71
N ALA A 194 -0.15 -2.50 -28.52
CA ALA A 194 1.08 -3.10 -28.03
C ALA A 194 2.27 -2.76 -28.94
N ASP A 195 3.48 -2.86 -28.40
CA ASP A 195 4.70 -2.63 -29.15
C ASP A 195 4.78 -3.60 -30.35
N GLY A 196 5.06 -3.06 -31.54
CA GLY A 196 5.04 -3.81 -32.80
C GLY A 196 3.69 -3.89 -33.50
N MET A 197 2.65 -3.22 -32.98
CA MET A 197 1.39 -2.98 -33.69
C MET A 197 1.22 -1.50 -34.02
N ASP A 198 0.50 -1.23 -35.12
CA ASP A 198 0.22 0.11 -35.59
C ASP A 198 -1.24 0.48 -35.38
N MET A 199 -1.47 1.74 -34.99
CA MET A 199 -2.81 2.27 -34.78
C MET A 199 -3.45 2.64 -36.13
N LYS A 200 -4.51 1.93 -36.54
CA LYS A 200 -5.22 2.17 -37.80
C LYS A 200 -6.21 3.32 -37.70
N ASP A 201 -6.95 3.37 -36.60
CA ASP A 201 -7.93 4.40 -36.27
C ASP A 201 -7.91 4.66 -34.76
N LYS A 202 -8.91 5.32 -34.16
CA LYS A 202 -8.87 5.63 -32.71
C LYS A 202 -9.07 4.42 -31.80
N PHE A 203 -9.43 3.25 -32.33
CA PHE A 203 -9.82 2.06 -31.56
C PHE A 203 -9.09 0.78 -32.00
N THR A 204 -8.67 0.71 -33.26
CA THR A 204 -8.23 -0.53 -33.90
C THR A 204 -6.73 -0.52 -34.18
N CYS A 205 -6.06 -1.58 -33.75
CA CYS A 205 -4.67 -1.88 -34.03
C CYS A 205 -4.56 -2.92 -35.15
N THR A 206 -3.58 -2.73 -36.03
CA THR A 206 -3.19 -3.70 -37.05
C THR A 206 -1.78 -4.20 -36.80
N GLN A 207 -1.47 -5.38 -37.32
CA GLN A 207 -0.12 -5.92 -37.24
C GLN A 207 0.86 -4.95 -37.91
N GLY A 208 1.82 -4.45 -37.13
CA GLY A 208 2.88 -3.58 -37.61
C GLY A 208 4.12 -4.39 -38.01
N ASP A 209 5.18 -3.68 -38.37
CA ASP A 209 6.46 -4.31 -38.65
C ASP A 209 7.03 -5.00 -37.41
N LYS A 210 7.43 -6.27 -37.55
CA LYS A 210 7.91 -7.15 -36.47
C LYS A 210 9.04 -6.46 -35.69
N ARG A 211 8.74 -5.91 -34.51
CA ARG A 211 9.75 -5.61 -33.50
C ARG A 211 9.94 -6.82 -32.61
N LYS A 212 11.19 -7.09 -32.19
CA LYS A 212 11.47 -8.13 -31.20
C LYS A 212 10.76 -7.75 -29.89
N PRO A 213 9.95 -8.64 -29.29
CA PRO A 213 9.46 -8.43 -27.94
C PRO A 213 10.66 -8.20 -27.02
N LEU A 214 10.61 -7.17 -26.20
CA LEU A 214 11.65 -6.97 -25.20
C LEU A 214 11.49 -8.04 -24.11
N PRO A 215 12.59 -8.57 -23.54
CA PRO A 215 12.48 -9.49 -22.42
C PRO A 215 11.81 -8.75 -21.25
N ILE A 216 10.67 -9.28 -20.79
CA ILE A 216 9.84 -8.66 -19.75
C ILE A 216 10.02 -9.44 -18.44
N LEU A 217 10.40 -8.76 -17.36
CA LEU A 217 10.17 -9.25 -16.00
C LEU A 217 8.66 -9.18 -15.72
N ARG A 218 8.01 -10.32 -15.51
CA ARG A 218 6.58 -10.38 -15.19
C ARG A 218 6.37 -10.08 -13.70
N GLY A 219 5.69 -8.98 -13.39
CA GLY A 219 5.08 -8.79 -12.07
C GLY A 219 3.98 -9.83 -11.85
N LEU A 220 3.83 -10.33 -10.61
CA LEU A 220 2.81 -11.32 -10.28
C LEU A 220 1.45 -10.64 -10.05
N SER A 221 0.44 -11.05 -10.83
CA SER A 221 -0.97 -10.75 -10.58
C SER A 221 -1.48 -11.51 -9.37
N TYR A 222 -2.05 -10.83 -8.37
CA TYR A 222 -2.74 -11.51 -7.27
C TYR A 222 -4.21 -11.74 -7.62
N ARG A 223 -4.48 -12.79 -8.39
CA ARG A 223 -5.88 -13.22 -8.59
C ARG A 223 -6.11 -14.73 -8.67
N GLU A 224 -5.36 -15.50 -7.91
CA GLU A 224 -5.82 -16.84 -7.58
C GLU A 224 -6.01 -16.94 -6.06
N GLU A 225 -7.27 -17.12 -5.64
CA GLU A 225 -7.58 -17.80 -4.39
C GLU A 225 -6.89 -19.17 -4.45
N GLY A 226 -5.64 -19.25 -3.98
CA GLY A 226 -4.82 -20.45 -4.08
C GLY A 226 -3.35 -20.20 -4.36
N VAL A 227 -2.98 -19.05 -4.96
CA VAL A 227 -1.56 -18.69 -5.15
C VAL A 227 -1.13 -17.73 -4.05
N VAL A 228 -0.99 -18.30 -2.85
CA VAL A 228 0.01 -17.81 -1.91
C VAL A 228 1.34 -18.21 -2.56
N SER A 229 2.04 -17.28 -3.23
CA SER A 229 3.48 -17.51 -3.44
C SER A 229 4.05 -17.88 -2.08
N GLU A 230 4.91 -18.90 -2.02
CA GLU A 230 5.46 -19.46 -0.78
C GLU A 230 6.08 -18.39 0.16
N ASN A 231 6.31 -17.18 -0.36
CA ASN A 231 6.93 -16.04 0.30
C ASN A 231 5.96 -14.95 0.78
N ASN A 232 4.65 -15.14 0.62
CA ASN A 232 3.64 -14.17 1.06
C ASN A 232 3.02 -14.57 2.39
N ILE A 233 3.15 -13.69 3.37
CA ILE A 233 2.64 -13.92 4.73
C ILE A 233 1.35 -13.12 4.89
N PRO A 234 0.17 -13.77 4.87
CA PRO A 234 -1.08 -13.09 5.18
C PRO A 234 -1.12 -12.76 6.67
N VAL A 235 -1.27 -11.48 7.03
CA VAL A 235 -1.51 -11.12 8.43
C VAL A 235 -3.01 -11.17 8.66
N GLN A 236 -3.46 -12.34 9.13
CA GLN A 236 -4.81 -12.54 9.66
C GLN A 236 -4.83 -12.18 11.15
N ASN A 237 -5.97 -11.74 11.66
CA ASN A 237 -6.13 -11.25 13.04
C ASN A 237 -5.26 -10.03 13.37
N LEU A 238 -5.55 -8.89 12.72
CA LEU A 238 -5.15 -7.56 13.16
C LEU A 238 -5.82 -7.22 14.49
N GLY A 239 -5.37 -7.91 15.54
CA GLY A 239 -5.89 -7.79 16.89
C GLY A 239 -5.74 -6.36 17.38
N GLY A 240 -6.85 -5.80 17.87
CA GLY A 240 -6.79 -4.73 18.86
C GLY A 240 -5.94 -5.16 20.07
N PRO A 241 -5.56 -4.22 20.96
CA PRO A 241 -4.67 -4.51 22.06
C PRO A 241 -5.13 -5.77 22.82
N ARG A 242 -4.25 -6.79 22.88
CA ARG A 242 -4.47 -7.95 23.74
C ARG A 242 -4.41 -7.46 25.19
N ALA A 243 -5.51 -7.59 25.91
CA ALA A 243 -5.46 -7.59 27.37
C ALA A 243 -4.60 -8.79 27.81
N VAL A 244 -3.52 -8.52 28.53
CA VAL A 244 -2.74 -9.56 29.20
C VAL A 244 -3.65 -10.19 30.25
N LYS A 245 -4.01 -11.47 30.07
CA LYS A 245 -4.52 -12.28 31.18
C LYS A 245 -3.30 -12.73 31.96
N ALA A 246 -3.07 -12.12 33.12
CA ALA A 246 -2.17 -12.70 34.11
C ALA A 246 -2.78 -14.01 34.58
N GLU A 247 -2.04 -15.10 34.44
CA GLU A 247 -2.37 -16.39 35.01
C GLU A 247 -1.61 -16.47 36.34
N ASP A 248 -2.26 -16.06 37.42
CA ASP A 248 -1.77 -16.29 38.78
C ASP A 248 -2.11 -17.72 39.19
N THR A 249 -1.07 -18.52 39.44
CA THR A 249 -1.16 -19.78 40.14
C THR A 249 -1.23 -19.53 41.65
N SER A 250 -2.37 -19.84 42.28
CA SER A 250 -2.39 -20.18 43.71
C SER A 250 -3.67 -20.92 44.10
N ASP A 251 -3.55 -22.23 44.32
CA ASP A 251 -4.44 -22.96 45.21
C ASP A 251 -3.87 -22.85 46.64
N ALA A 252 -4.61 -22.20 47.54
CA ALA A 252 -4.58 -22.47 48.99
C ALA A 252 -5.87 -21.96 49.65
N THR A 253 -6.45 -22.81 50.49
CA THR A 253 -7.77 -22.72 51.14
C THR A 253 -7.84 -21.75 52.34
N PRO A 254 -9.04 -21.46 52.89
CA PRO A 254 -9.31 -20.24 53.69
C PRO A 254 -9.29 -20.49 55.20
N ILE A 255 -8.90 -19.48 56.01
CA ILE A 255 -9.33 -19.36 57.43
C ILE A 255 -9.54 -17.87 57.83
N ILE A 256 -10.58 -17.68 58.64
CA ILE A 256 -11.30 -16.49 59.11
C ILE A 256 -10.54 -15.70 60.19
N ALA A 257 -10.66 -14.36 60.21
CA ALA A 257 -10.81 -13.58 61.45
C ALA A 257 -11.33 -12.15 61.16
N GLY A 258 -12.41 -11.77 61.83
CA GLY A 258 -13.06 -10.48 61.67
C GLY A 258 -12.19 -9.29 62.10
N SER A 259 -12.36 -8.19 61.35
CA SER A 259 -12.07 -6.77 61.64
C SER A 259 -11.52 -5.99 60.42
N VAL A 260 -11.80 -6.45 59.19
CA VAL A 260 -11.38 -5.76 57.94
C VAL A 260 -12.52 -5.67 56.89
N LEU A 261 -13.76 -6.05 57.28
CA LEU A 261 -14.87 -6.21 56.33
C LEU A 261 -15.39 -4.90 55.71
N GLY A 262 -15.27 -3.75 56.39
CA GLY A 262 -15.77 -2.47 55.86
C GLY A 262 -14.93 -1.91 54.71
N ALA A 263 -13.60 -1.96 54.84
CA ALA A 263 -12.68 -1.38 53.86
C ALA A 263 -12.59 -2.22 52.58
N VAL A 264 -12.64 -3.55 52.71
CA VAL A 264 -12.58 -4.47 51.55
C VAL A 264 -13.85 -4.35 50.70
N VAL A 265 -15.02 -4.17 51.32
CA VAL A 265 -16.28 -3.95 50.60
C VAL A 265 -16.28 -2.60 49.88
N LEU A 266 -15.77 -1.52 50.51
CA LEU A 266 -15.65 -0.21 49.89
C LEU A 266 -14.67 -0.19 48.72
N ILE A 267 -13.50 -0.83 48.86
CA ILE A 267 -12.53 -1.00 47.77
C ILE A 267 -13.15 -1.82 46.64
N GLY A 268 -13.88 -2.89 46.97
CA GLY A 268 -14.62 -3.70 45.99
C GLY A 268 -15.63 -2.86 45.18
N ILE A 269 -16.40 -1.99 45.85
CA ILE A 269 -17.37 -1.10 45.18
C ILE A 269 -16.66 -0.10 44.27
N VAL A 270 -15.56 0.52 44.72
CA VAL A 270 -14.78 1.45 43.90
C VAL A 270 -14.18 0.77 42.67
N VAL A 271 -13.66 -0.45 42.80
CA VAL A 271 -13.14 -1.24 41.68
C VAL A 271 -14.24 -1.59 40.69
N VAL A 272 -15.44 -1.99 41.16
CA VAL A 272 -16.59 -2.26 40.29
C VAL A 272 -17.05 -0.99 39.57
N LEU A 273 -17.08 0.16 40.23
CA LEU A 273 -17.44 1.43 39.60
C LEU A 273 -16.40 1.90 38.57
N LEU A 274 -15.10 1.75 38.86
CA LEU A 274 -14.04 2.01 37.90
C LEU A 274 -14.12 1.04 36.71
N PHE A 275 -14.41 -0.23 36.95
CA PHE A 275 -14.62 -1.21 35.89
C PHE A 275 -15.81 -0.85 35.00
N ILE A 276 -16.96 -0.45 35.59
CA ILE A 276 -18.13 0.01 34.83
C ILE A 276 -17.81 1.30 34.06
N TYR A 277 -17.07 2.23 34.66
CA TYR A 277 -16.63 3.47 34.04
C TYR A 277 -15.72 3.21 32.83
N PHE A 278 -14.70 2.37 32.98
CA PHE A 278 -13.79 1.99 31.89
C PHE A 278 -14.50 1.17 30.81
N LYS A 279 -15.42 0.28 31.19
CA LYS A 279 -16.23 -0.49 30.22
C LYS A 279 -17.18 0.41 29.42
N ARG A 280 -17.78 1.42 30.05
CA ARG A 280 -18.58 2.45 29.34
C ARG A 280 -17.72 3.31 28.44
N ARG A 281 -16.53 3.72 28.88
CA ARG A 281 -15.57 4.48 28.05
C ARG A 281 -15.09 3.66 26.85
N ALA A 282 -14.86 2.36 27.01
CA ALA A 282 -14.52 1.45 25.92
C ALA A 282 -15.69 1.22 24.96
N ARG A 283 -16.94 1.21 25.45
CA ARG A 283 -18.14 1.07 24.61
C ARG A 283 -18.42 2.31 23.75
N ILE A 284 -18.14 3.52 24.28
CA ILE A 284 -18.27 4.78 23.52
C ILE A 284 -17.20 4.87 22.42
N ALA A 285 -16.11 4.10 22.51
CA ALA A 285 -15.11 3.96 21.45
C ALA A 285 -15.46 2.89 20.39
N TYR A 286 -16.66 2.30 20.41
CA TYR A 286 -17.02 1.12 19.60
C TYR A 286 -18.17 1.32 18.59
N GLU A 287 -18.70 2.53 18.40
CA GLU A 287 -19.70 2.79 17.35
C GLU A 287 -19.19 3.76 16.28
N GLU A 288 -18.07 3.39 15.65
CA GLU A 288 -17.74 3.87 14.30
C GLU A 288 -17.26 2.68 13.46
N GLN A 289 -18.18 2.17 12.65
CA GLN A 289 -18.06 1.00 11.78
C GLN A 289 -17.36 1.37 10.47
N ILE A 290 -16.19 0.78 10.15
CA ILE A 290 -15.70 0.65 8.76
C ILE A 290 -14.87 -0.65 8.59
N ASP A 291 -15.28 -1.41 7.58
CA ASP A 291 -14.59 -2.42 6.77
C ASP A 291 -13.07 -2.62 7.01
N THR A 292 -12.64 -3.86 7.31
CA THR A 292 -11.24 -4.20 7.56
C THR A 292 -10.55 -4.64 6.25
N PRO A 293 -9.55 -3.90 5.73
CA PRO A 293 -8.76 -4.37 4.59
C PRO A 293 -7.83 -5.52 5.02
N ASN A 294 -7.74 -6.55 4.18
CA ASN A 294 -6.74 -7.62 4.34
C ASN A 294 -5.35 -7.08 3.95
N VAL A 295 -4.37 -7.21 4.85
CA VAL A 295 -2.98 -6.76 4.64
C VAL A 295 -2.08 -7.99 4.47
N LYS A 296 -1.23 -8.01 3.44
CA LYS A 296 -0.28 -9.09 3.13
C LYS A 296 1.15 -8.54 3.00
N PHE A 297 2.15 -9.36 3.31
CA PHE A 297 3.58 -8.98 3.25
C PHE A 297 4.37 -9.97 2.40
N ALA A 298 5.37 -9.52 1.65
CA ALA A 298 6.25 -10.38 0.86
C ALA A 298 7.74 -10.18 1.23
N ASN A 299 8.49 -11.29 1.20
CA ASN A 299 9.88 -11.38 1.69
C ASN A 299 10.97 -11.36 0.61
N ASP A 300 10.68 -10.89 -0.60
CA ASP A 300 11.71 -10.80 -1.63
C ASP A 300 11.61 -9.53 -2.46
N SER A 301 12.78 -9.05 -2.89
CA SER A 301 13.01 -7.84 -3.70
C SER A 301 12.28 -7.90 -5.05
N GLY A 302 10.99 -7.57 -5.04
CA GLY A 302 10.15 -7.53 -6.22
C GLY A 302 9.27 -6.29 -6.17
N ILE A 303 9.54 -5.38 -7.10
CA ILE A 303 8.75 -4.20 -7.50
C ILE A 303 7.30 -4.28 -7.01
N SER A 304 6.87 -3.31 -6.21
CA SER A 304 5.46 -3.24 -5.80
C SER A 304 4.61 -2.93 -7.04
N ASN A 305 3.69 -3.85 -7.35
CA ASN A 305 2.83 -3.77 -8.53
C ASN A 305 1.45 -3.24 -8.14
N ALA A 306 0.95 -2.29 -8.92
CA ALA A 306 -0.46 -1.95 -8.92
C ALA A 306 -1.26 -3.03 -9.69
N GLY A 307 -1.70 -4.06 -8.98
CA GLY A 307 -2.59 -5.09 -9.53
C GLY A 307 -4.03 -4.58 -9.68
N PHE A 308 -4.59 -4.70 -10.88
CA PHE A 308 -5.99 -4.42 -11.18
C PHE A 308 -6.85 -5.68 -11.07
N GLY A 309 -7.93 -5.61 -10.28
CA GLY A 309 -9.05 -6.53 -10.41
C GLY A 309 -9.84 -6.28 -11.69
N ASP A 310 -10.15 -7.37 -12.41
CA ASP A 310 -11.01 -7.49 -13.59
C ASP A 310 -10.62 -6.70 -14.86
N GLY A 311 -9.95 -7.39 -15.78
CA GLY A 311 -9.97 -7.07 -17.22
C GLY A 311 -9.11 -5.89 -17.71
N ASN A 312 -8.25 -5.31 -16.86
CA ASN A 312 -7.35 -4.21 -17.23
C ASN A 312 -5.87 -4.63 -17.24
N PRO A 313 -5.02 -3.96 -18.04
CA PRO A 313 -3.61 -4.30 -18.14
C PRO A 313 -2.80 -3.90 -16.88
N GLU A 314 -1.77 -4.70 -16.56
CA GLU A 314 -0.83 -4.55 -15.45
C GLU A 314 0.30 -3.57 -15.78
N ILE A 315 0.76 -2.79 -14.79
CA ILE A 315 1.91 -1.88 -14.99
C ILE A 315 3.18 -2.52 -14.44
N ARG A 316 4.28 -2.37 -15.19
CA ARG A 316 5.59 -2.97 -14.88
C ARG A 316 6.69 -1.93 -14.90
N ILE A 317 7.66 -2.15 -14.02
CA ILE A 317 8.90 -1.39 -13.93
C ILE A 317 10.05 -2.31 -14.33
N ASN A 318 11.02 -1.82 -15.11
CA ASN A 318 12.27 -2.54 -15.35
C ASN A 318 13.42 -1.72 -14.78
N SER A 319 14.16 -2.30 -13.82
CA SER A 319 15.34 -1.71 -13.16
C SER A 319 16.62 -1.99 -13.94
#